data_AF-A0A812X140-F1
#
_entry.id   AF-A0A812X140-F1
#
_cell.length_a   1.000
_cell.length_b   1.000
_cell.length_c   1.000
_cell.angle_alpha   90.00
_cell.angle_beta   90.00
_cell.angle_gamma   90.00
#
_symmetry.space_group_name_H-M   'P 1'
#
loop_
_entity.id
_entity.type
_entity.pdbx_description
1 polymer ?
#
loop_
_entity_poly.entity_id
_entity_poly.type
_entity_poly.pdbx_seq_one_letter_code
_entity_poly.pdbx_strand_id
1 'polypeptide(L)'
;MPALSLLMFSLILGVESFPEFPKSWGSPPRMMTMDYVPLAGGYGHGSSSLSSWIYGKIQEDISTGQPQFPPAFGPPPEAQTRDLRVLPFGYGHGSGTLVAWLEKNAKEVFRENPQDFDSWETVLRKRAKKSLRSSEVTK
;
A
#
# COMPACT_ATOMS: atom_id res chain seq x y z
N MET A 1 16.85 46.19 30.92
CA MET A 1 16.03 44.96 30.88
C MET A 1 16.48 44.10 29.70
N PRO A 2 17.31 43.06 29.86
CA PRO A 2 17.60 42.15 28.75
C PRO A 2 16.51 41.07 28.67
N ALA A 3 15.92 40.93 27.48
CA ALA A 3 14.96 39.89 27.15
C ALA A 3 15.68 38.53 27.11
N LEU A 4 15.23 37.61 27.96
CA LEU A 4 15.71 36.23 27.99
C LEU A 4 15.07 35.49 26.81
N SER A 5 15.85 35.30 25.74
CA SER A 5 15.48 34.47 24.60
C SER A 5 15.39 33.01 25.05
N LEU A 6 14.16 32.52 25.23
CA LEU A 6 13.87 31.15 25.58
C LEU A 6 14.06 30.30 24.32
N LEU A 7 15.23 29.67 24.21
CA LEU A 7 15.58 28.74 23.15
C LEU A 7 14.74 27.46 23.35
N MET A 8 13.56 27.43 22.73
CA MET A 8 12.67 26.27 22.67
C MET A 8 13.28 25.21 21.74
N PHE A 9 14.12 24.35 22.32
CA PHE A 9 14.58 23.10 21.70
C PHE A 9 13.36 22.16 21.60
N SER A 10 12.65 22.23 20.48
CA SER A 10 11.56 21.29 20.19
C SER A 10 12.16 19.93 19.84
N LEU A 11 12.23 19.05 20.84
CA LEU A 11 12.50 17.64 20.68
C LEU A 11 11.27 17.00 19.99
N ILE A 12 11.32 16.85 18.67
CA ILE A 12 10.29 16.14 17.91
C ILE A 12 10.41 14.65 18.24
N LEU A 13 9.52 14.17 19.12
CA LEU A 13 9.23 12.76 19.30
C LEU A 13 8.61 12.24 18.01
N GLY A 14 9.24 11.24 17.39
CA GLY A 14 8.76 10.59 16.18
C GLY A 14 7.36 9.99 16.38
N VAL A 15 6.35 10.68 15.88
CA VAL A 15 5.05 10.07 15.58
C VAL A 15 5.30 9.17 14.38
N GLU A 16 5.14 7.85 14.52
CA GLU A 16 5.07 6.95 13.36
C GLU A 16 3.87 7.36 12.51
N SER A 17 4.09 8.25 11.54
CA SER A 17 3.07 8.69 10.60
C SER A 17 2.74 7.53 9.68
N PHE A 18 1.45 7.19 9.58
CA PHE A 18 0.98 6.25 8.57
C PHE A 18 1.52 6.63 7.19
N PRO A 19 1.84 5.66 6.33
CA PRO A 19 2.19 5.97 4.96
C PRO A 19 1.06 6.75 4.30
N GLU A 20 1.42 7.68 3.43
CA GLU A 20 0.42 8.42 2.66
C GLU A 20 -0.27 7.51 1.65
N PHE A 21 -1.60 7.57 1.62
CA PHE A 21 -2.42 6.86 0.64
C PHE A 21 -2.88 7.82 -0.46
N PRO A 22 -3.20 7.31 -1.67
CA PRO A 22 -3.84 8.12 -2.69
C PRO A 22 -5.10 8.81 -2.14
N LYS A 23 -5.24 10.12 -2.42
CA LYS A 23 -6.35 10.93 -1.89
C LYS A 23 -7.72 10.38 -2.31
N SER A 24 -7.80 9.74 -3.47
CA SER A 24 -9.02 9.13 -4.02
C SER A 24 -9.53 7.94 -3.18
N TRP A 25 -8.66 7.27 -2.43
CA TRP A 25 -9.03 6.11 -1.62
C TRP A 25 -9.78 6.51 -0.33
N GLY A 26 -9.69 7.77 0.06
CA GLY A 26 -10.28 8.29 1.29
C GLY A 26 -9.51 7.87 2.54
N SER A 27 -10.17 7.92 3.69
CA SER A 27 -9.54 7.58 4.97
C SER A 27 -9.43 6.07 5.18
N PRO A 28 -8.30 5.58 5.74
CA PRO A 28 -8.18 4.18 6.12
C PRO A 28 -9.13 3.82 7.27
N PRO A 29 -9.35 2.52 7.55
CA PRO A 29 -10.22 2.06 8.63
C PRO A 29 -9.83 2.66 9.99
N ARG A 30 -10.79 3.25 10.72
CA ARG A 30 -10.51 3.85 12.04
C ARG A 30 -10.19 2.82 13.13
N MET A 31 -10.82 1.65 13.07
CA MET A 31 -10.55 0.54 13.98
C MET A 31 -9.83 -0.55 13.20
N MET A 32 -8.64 -0.90 13.66
CA MET A 32 -7.79 -1.90 13.06
C MET A 32 -7.42 -2.96 14.08
N THR A 33 -7.03 -4.12 13.59
CA THR A 33 -6.44 -5.19 14.38
C THR A 33 -5.01 -4.80 14.79
N MET A 34 -4.51 -5.40 15.88
CA MET A 34 -3.13 -5.19 16.37
C MET A 34 -2.13 -6.19 15.79
N ASP A 35 -2.52 -6.95 14.77
CA ASP A 35 -1.61 -7.87 14.08
C ASP A 35 -0.60 -7.12 13.20
N TYR A 36 0.48 -7.81 12.85
CA TYR A 36 1.56 -7.26 12.04
C TYR A 36 1.81 -8.17 10.85
N VAL A 37 1.40 -7.71 9.66
CA VAL A 37 1.44 -8.45 8.40
C VAL A 37 1.96 -7.53 7.29
N PRO A 38 2.46 -8.09 6.18
CA PRO A 38 2.81 -7.29 5.01
C PRO A 38 1.56 -6.62 4.42
N LEU A 39 1.69 -5.33 4.11
CA LEU A 39 0.65 -4.53 3.49
C LEU A 39 0.68 -4.73 1.98
N ALA A 40 -0.51 -4.80 1.38
CA ALA A 40 -0.64 -4.67 -0.07
C ALA A 40 -0.08 -3.31 -0.54
N GLY A 41 0.18 -3.18 -1.83
CA GLY A 41 0.68 -1.94 -2.43
C GLY A 41 2.16 -1.61 -2.18
N GLY A 42 2.89 -2.43 -1.40
CA GLY A 42 4.31 -2.21 -1.11
C GLY A 42 4.55 -1.22 0.02
N TYR A 43 3.57 -1.01 0.90
CA TYR A 43 3.59 -0.05 2.00
C TYR A 43 4.36 -0.50 3.25
N GLY A 44 5.11 -1.60 3.17
CA GLY A 44 5.74 -2.22 4.33
C GLY A 44 4.75 -3.10 5.08
N HIS A 45 4.68 -2.96 6.40
CA HIS A 45 3.91 -3.83 7.29
C HIS A 45 2.93 -3.04 8.17
N GLY A 46 1.87 -3.71 8.62
CA GLY A 46 0.85 -3.13 9.47
C GLY A 46 -0.28 -4.11 9.77
N SER A 47 -1.47 -3.60 10.12
CA SER A 47 -2.61 -4.47 10.46
C SER A 47 -3.19 -5.21 9.26
N SER A 48 -3.74 -6.41 9.48
CA SER A 48 -4.41 -7.14 8.38
C SER A 48 -5.68 -6.45 7.90
N SER A 49 -6.37 -5.71 8.77
CA SER A 49 -7.48 -4.84 8.38
C SER A 49 -7.03 -3.77 7.40
N LEU A 50 -5.87 -3.13 7.64
CA LEU A 50 -5.29 -2.15 6.73
C LEU A 50 -4.84 -2.80 5.43
N SER A 51 -4.12 -3.93 5.49
CA SER A 51 -3.68 -4.68 4.31
C SER A 51 -4.87 -5.08 3.42
N SER A 52 -5.97 -5.54 4.03
CA SER A 52 -7.21 -5.89 3.31
C SER A 52 -7.87 -4.68 2.68
N TRP A 53 -7.89 -3.53 3.36
CA TRP A 53 -8.43 -2.29 2.81
C TRP A 53 -7.61 -1.78 1.63
N ILE A 54 -6.28 -1.72 1.75
CA ILE A 54 -5.37 -1.31 0.66
C ILE A 54 -5.56 -2.24 -0.54
N TYR A 55 -5.57 -3.55 -0.30
CA TYR A 55 -5.75 -4.54 -1.37
C TYR A 55 -7.06 -4.31 -2.12
N GLY A 56 -8.16 -4.09 -1.40
CA GLY A 56 -9.46 -3.78 -1.99
C GLY A 56 -9.43 -2.53 -2.88
N LYS A 57 -8.80 -1.44 -2.42
CA LYS A 57 -8.64 -0.22 -3.20
C LYS A 57 -7.82 -0.41 -4.47
N ILE A 58 -6.73 -1.17 -4.38
CA ILE A 58 -5.95 -1.56 -5.56
C ILE A 58 -6.81 -2.35 -6.55
N GLN A 59 -7.65 -3.29 -6.08
CA GLN A 59 -8.53 -4.04 -6.99
C GLN A 59 -9.59 -3.13 -7.65
N GLU A 60 -10.16 -2.16 -6.92
CA GLU A 60 -11.07 -1.14 -7.46
C GLU A 60 -10.36 -0.34 -8.57
N ASP A 61 -9.16 0.16 -8.30
CA ASP A 61 -8.35 0.91 -9.26
C ASP A 61 -7.99 0.08 -10.51
N ILE A 62 -7.59 -1.18 -10.34
CA ILE A 62 -7.32 -2.11 -11.46
C ILE A 62 -8.59 -2.31 -12.28
N SER A 63 -9.75 -2.45 -11.65
CA SER A 63 -11.03 -2.66 -12.35
C SER A 63 -11.45 -1.45 -13.20
N THR A 64 -11.02 -0.25 -12.79
CA THR A 64 -11.24 1.00 -13.55
C THR A 64 -10.11 1.30 -14.55
N GLY A 65 -9.07 0.47 -14.59
CA GLY A 65 -7.91 0.63 -15.46
C GLY A 65 -6.96 1.75 -15.03
N GLN A 66 -7.06 2.24 -13.80
CA GLN A 66 -6.25 3.33 -13.27
C GLN A 66 -5.59 2.92 -11.94
N PRO A 67 -4.63 1.97 -11.96
CA PRO A 67 -3.89 1.59 -10.76
C PRO A 67 -3.17 2.81 -10.17
N GLN A 68 -3.43 3.10 -8.90
CA GLN A 68 -2.73 4.14 -8.16
C GLN A 68 -1.66 3.50 -7.26
N PHE A 69 -0.50 4.15 -7.20
CA PHE A 69 0.65 3.69 -6.44
C PHE A 69 0.86 4.56 -5.19
N PRO A 70 1.70 4.14 -4.23
CA PRO A 70 2.06 4.98 -3.10
C PRO A 70 2.58 6.34 -3.58
N PRO A 71 2.02 7.47 -3.11
CA PRO A 71 2.51 8.80 -3.45
C PRO A 71 4.02 8.97 -3.20
N ALA A 72 4.53 8.29 -2.16
CA ALA A 72 5.94 8.28 -1.80
C ALA A 72 6.86 7.64 -2.86
N PHE A 73 6.35 6.82 -3.77
CA PHE A 73 7.14 6.22 -4.85
C PHE A 73 7.39 7.21 -6.00
N GLY A 74 6.67 8.33 -6.02
CA GLY A 74 6.69 9.28 -7.13
C GLY A 74 5.98 8.73 -8.38
N PRO A 75 6.19 9.38 -9.54
CA PRO A 75 5.55 8.97 -10.78
C PRO A 75 6.11 7.62 -11.29
N PRO A 76 5.25 6.76 -11.86
CA PRO A 76 5.70 5.53 -12.51
C PRO A 76 6.53 5.84 -13.77
N PRO A 77 7.36 4.89 -14.24
CA PRO A 77 8.17 5.06 -15.44
C PRO A 77 7.28 5.30 -16.67
N GLU A 78 7.60 6.37 -17.42
CA GLU A 78 6.89 6.73 -18.66
C GLU A 78 7.16 5.73 -19.78
N ALA A 79 8.42 5.30 -19.93
CA ALA A 79 8.83 4.31 -20.90
C ALA A 79 8.67 2.90 -20.30
N GLN A 80 7.64 2.19 -20.74
CA GLN A 80 7.36 0.83 -20.29
C GLN A 80 7.58 -0.19 -21.39
N THR A 81 8.08 -1.36 -21.01
CA THR A 81 8.18 -2.51 -21.88
C THR A 81 6.79 -3.10 -22.17
N ARG A 82 6.64 -3.74 -23.33
CA ARG A 82 5.37 -4.38 -23.76
C ARG A 82 5.22 -5.81 -23.26
N ASP A 83 6.06 -6.25 -22.34
CA ASP A 83 5.95 -7.56 -21.72
C ASP A 83 4.81 -7.57 -20.68
N LEU A 84 4.24 -8.75 -20.46
CA LEU A 84 3.20 -8.96 -19.48
C LEU A 84 3.74 -9.87 -18.38
N ARG A 85 3.93 -9.30 -17.19
CA ARG A 85 4.40 -9.97 -15.98
C ARG A 85 3.41 -9.79 -14.84
N VAL A 86 3.49 -10.65 -13.84
CA VAL A 86 2.80 -10.46 -12.57
C VAL A 86 3.47 -9.30 -11.82
N LEU A 87 2.68 -8.30 -11.43
CA LEU A 87 3.15 -7.21 -10.59
C LEU A 87 3.09 -7.63 -9.12
N PRO A 88 4.09 -7.26 -8.31
CA PRO A 88 4.08 -7.57 -6.88
C PRO A 88 2.98 -6.80 -6.13
N PHE A 89 2.81 -7.10 -4.85
CA PHE A 89 1.98 -6.33 -3.92
C PHE A 89 0.48 -6.23 -4.27
N GLY A 90 -0.02 -7.14 -5.11
CA GLY A 90 -1.44 -7.23 -5.46
C GLY A 90 -1.87 -6.37 -6.65
N TYR A 91 -0.93 -5.78 -7.39
CA TYR A 91 -1.21 -4.94 -8.57
C TYR A 91 -1.64 -5.73 -9.83
N GLY A 92 -1.67 -7.06 -9.77
CA GLY A 92 -2.14 -7.87 -10.90
C GLY A 92 -1.05 -8.11 -11.93
N HIS A 93 -1.21 -7.59 -13.15
CA HIS A 93 -0.26 -7.80 -14.25
C HIS A 93 0.10 -6.48 -14.95
N GLY A 94 1.32 -6.38 -15.47
CA GLY A 94 1.83 -5.19 -16.14
C GLY A 94 3.22 -5.39 -16.72
N SER A 95 3.92 -4.30 -17.01
CA SER A 95 5.24 -4.33 -17.63
C SER A 95 6.35 -4.76 -16.66
N GLY A 96 7.41 -5.38 -17.19
CA GLY A 96 8.61 -5.67 -16.41
C GLY A 96 9.30 -4.42 -15.87
N THR A 97 9.20 -3.28 -16.57
CA THR A 97 9.65 -1.99 -16.04
C THR A 97 8.87 -1.60 -14.77
N LEU A 98 7.55 -1.83 -14.75
CA LEU A 98 6.74 -1.57 -13.56
C LEU A 98 7.08 -2.51 -12.40
N VAL A 99 7.37 -3.79 -12.68
CA VAL A 99 7.87 -4.73 -11.65
C VAL A 99 9.12 -4.14 -10.98
N ALA A 100 10.16 -3.86 -11.75
CA ALA A 100 11.42 -3.36 -11.22
C ALA A 100 11.26 -2.04 -10.45
N TRP A 101 10.39 -1.15 -10.95
CA TRP A 101 10.09 0.12 -10.28
C TRP A 101 9.36 -0.09 -8.94
N LEU A 102 8.36 -0.96 -8.88
CA LEU A 102 7.64 -1.28 -7.63
C LEU A 102 8.58 -1.88 -6.59
N GLU A 103 9.38 -2.87 -6.99
CA GLU A 103 10.32 -3.55 -6.08
C GLU A 103 11.37 -2.58 -5.53
N LYS A 104 11.94 -1.74 -6.39
CA LYS A 104 12.93 -0.75 -5.99
C LYS A 104 12.35 0.23 -4.97
N ASN A 105 11.21 0.85 -5.28
CA ASN A 105 10.63 1.86 -4.40
C ASN A 105 10.12 1.27 -3.08
N ALA A 106 9.49 0.09 -3.10
CA ALA A 106 9.06 -0.58 -1.87
C ALA A 106 10.25 -0.87 -0.93
N LYS A 107 11.38 -1.29 -1.51
CA LYS A 107 12.62 -1.51 -0.77
C LYS A 107 13.25 -0.21 -0.26
N GLU A 108 13.30 0.84 -1.07
CA GLU A 108 13.97 2.10 -0.70
C GLU A 108 13.14 2.92 0.30
N VAL A 109 11.82 2.98 0.12
CA VAL A 109 10.92 3.81 0.94
C VAL A 109 10.45 3.07 2.19
N PHE A 110 10.03 1.81 2.04
CA PHE A 110 9.39 1.05 3.12
C PHE A 110 10.21 -0.16 3.60
N ARG A 111 11.40 -0.41 3.02
CA ARG A 111 12.27 -1.55 3.33
C ARG A 111 11.58 -2.91 3.14
N GLU A 112 10.61 -2.95 2.23
CA GLU A 112 9.78 -4.12 1.98
C GLU A 112 10.36 -4.97 0.85
N ASN A 113 10.17 -6.29 0.94
CA ASN A 113 10.47 -7.23 -0.13
C ASN A 113 9.18 -7.86 -0.68
N PRO A 114 8.95 -7.90 -2.01
CA PRO A 114 7.81 -8.59 -2.61
C PRO A 114 7.53 -10.00 -2.07
N GLN A 115 8.58 -10.78 -1.79
CA GLN A 115 8.41 -12.17 -1.34
C GLN A 115 7.68 -12.28 0.01
N ASP A 116 7.83 -11.28 0.89
CA ASP A 116 7.16 -11.26 2.18
C ASP A 116 5.63 -11.19 2.00
N PHE A 117 5.19 -10.43 0.98
CA PHE A 117 3.78 -10.27 0.64
C PHE A 117 3.18 -11.46 -0.13
N ASP A 118 3.92 -12.18 -0.97
CA ASP A 118 3.39 -13.23 -1.86
C ASP A 118 2.55 -14.29 -1.11
N SER A 119 3.04 -14.72 0.06
CA SER A 119 2.33 -15.67 0.91
C SER A 119 0.99 -15.10 1.42
N TRP A 120 0.99 -13.82 1.77
CA TRP A 120 -0.14 -13.10 2.33
C TRP A 120 -1.18 -12.73 1.26
N GLU A 121 -0.76 -12.48 0.03
CA GLU A 121 -1.65 -12.17 -1.09
C GLU A 121 -2.70 -13.27 -1.29
N THR A 122 -2.30 -14.53 -1.12
CA THR A 122 -3.21 -15.68 -1.22
C THR A 122 -4.34 -15.60 -0.18
N VAL A 123 -4.05 -15.12 1.03
CA VAL A 123 -5.04 -14.93 2.10
C VAL A 123 -6.02 -13.82 1.71
N LEU A 124 -5.51 -12.69 1.22
CA LEU A 124 -6.31 -11.55 0.79
C LEU A 124 -7.25 -11.93 -0.37
N ARG A 125 -6.73 -12.62 -1.39
CA ARG A 125 -7.52 -13.13 -2.52
C ARG A 125 -8.66 -14.04 -2.07
N LYS A 126 -8.40 -14.95 -1.12
CA LYS A 126 -9.44 -15.85 -0.57
C LYS A 126 -10.51 -15.07 0.20
N ARG A 127 -10.10 -14.10 1.03
CA ARG A 127 -11.03 -13.23 1.77
C ARG A 127 -11.92 -12.42 0.83
N ALA A 128 -11.35 -11.82 -0.21
CA ALA A 128 -12.08 -11.06 -1.23
C ALA A 128 -13.11 -11.92 -1.99
N LYS A 129 -12.74 -13.15 -2.38
CA LYS A 129 -13.70 -14.08 -3.02
C LYS A 129 -14.84 -14.48 -2.08
N LYS A 130 -14.56 -14.67 -0.80
CA LYS A 130 -15.57 -15.02 0.21
C LYS A 130 -16.57 -13.89 0.43
N SER A 131 -16.11 -12.64 0.50
CA SER A 131 -17.00 -11.48 0.67
C SER A 131 -17.93 -11.32 -0.53
N LEU A 132 -17.43 -11.45 -1.75
CA LEU A 132 -18.22 -11.42 -2.99
C LEU A 132 -19.33 -12.49 -2.99
N ARG A 133 -18.97 -13.75 -2.70
CA ARG A 133 -19.94 -14.85 -2.63
C ARG A 133 -21.02 -14.61 -1.56
N SER A 134 -20.64 -14.03 -0.42
CA SER A 134 -21.60 -13.74 0.66
C SER A 134 -22.61 -12.65 0.26
N SER A 135 -22.20 -11.66 -0.53
CA SER A 135 -23.11 -10.62 -1.00
C SER A 135 -24.11 -11.12 -2.06
N GLU A 136 -23.73 -12.09 -2.90
CA GLU A 136 -24.61 -12.65 -3.93
C GLU A 136 -25.72 -13.53 -3.35
N VAL A 137 -25.47 -14.22 -2.23
CA VAL A 137 -26.45 -15.11 -1.56
C VAL A 137 -27.55 -14.31 -0.83
N THR A 138 -27.32 -13.03 -0.54
CA THR A 138 -28.25 -12.19 0.25
C THR A 138 -29.18 -11.33 -0.64
N LYS A 139 -29.18 -11.56 -1.96
CA LYS A 139 -29.97 -10.81 -2.94
C LYS A 139 -30.95 -11.72 -3.66
#